data_AF-A0AB34K057-F1
#
_entry.id   AF-A0AB34K057-F1
#
_cell.length_a   1.000
_cell.length_b   1.000
_cell.length_c   1.000
_cell.angle_alpha   90.00
_cell.angle_beta   90.00
_cell.angle_gamma   90.00
#
_symmetry.space_group_name_H-M   'P 1'
#
loop_
_entity.id
_entity.type
_entity.pdbx_description
1 polymer ?
#
loop_
_entity_poly.entity_id
_entity_poly.type
_entity_poly.pdbx_seq_one_letter_code
_entity_poly.pdbx_strand_id
1 'polypeptide(L)'
;MASAESPWLAAGVHYQRKFTSARSEGSERSSELYLCGSPCASLLCWPFVTGAPCECEGKLAHILQGVCGRAINGAFGRAGRSGGCSGARCNAAVHLSDEGIRGELGTWWEARHGEPPVFCMAATGRSQKGAATTAARGERSTASAGDVHPTVTRCTLPAARVVELMRAHESDSKYIAMFLAAPYLQQMLEDDGLRSLLAMRSRVKEVSEGLAACELIRSLVKPEVIAEGGQGVLVLDVCSGKGLGATLVSFLLPRGRVVMFDANGNMDLSHVKSRPNMSFRHLDIFSDGAPSVLRSETAGATITIALGMHLCGALSPRFIDLALAIESIDAMALCPCCLKGAHGKAVAFAARSRGVDSYGVLLETLQAICEREIALRTSEGKRAATVSIVVDPSILSPKNAFVTITKSPMQ
;
A
#
# COMPACT_ATOMS: atom_id res chain seq x y z
N MET A 1 45.82 10.67 7.47
CA MET A 1 45.24 9.88 6.36
C MET A 1 43.76 10.19 6.33
N ALA A 2 43.32 10.97 5.35
CA ALA A 2 41.92 11.33 5.18
C ALA A 2 41.10 10.05 4.95
N SER A 3 40.04 9.83 5.74
CA SER A 3 39.10 8.75 5.50
C SER A 3 38.49 8.96 4.13
N ALA A 4 38.74 8.04 3.20
CA ALA A 4 38.09 8.05 1.90
C ALA A 4 36.58 8.07 2.13
N GLU A 5 35.94 9.21 1.84
CA GLU A 5 34.50 9.30 1.75
C GLU A 5 34.04 8.22 0.78
N SER A 6 33.20 7.32 1.29
CA SER A 6 32.70 6.16 0.58
C SER A 6 32.15 6.55 -0.81
N PRO A 7 32.67 6.00 -1.92
CA PRO A 7 32.30 6.36 -3.31
C PRO A 7 30.83 6.16 -3.70
N TRP A 8 29.99 5.68 -2.78
CA TRP A 8 28.68 5.10 -3.04
C TRP A 8 27.51 6.11 -3.03
N LEU A 9 27.84 7.40 -3.01
CA LEU A 9 26.92 8.52 -3.20
C LEU A 9 26.86 8.95 -4.68
N ALA A 10 26.58 8.03 -5.60
CA ALA A 10 26.43 8.38 -7.03
C ALA A 10 25.37 9.49 -7.28
N ALA A 11 24.51 9.77 -6.28
CA ALA A 11 23.60 10.90 -6.25
C ALA A 11 23.68 11.80 -4.99
N GLY A 12 24.63 11.62 -4.07
CA GLY A 12 24.64 12.42 -2.83
C GLY A 12 23.49 12.09 -1.85
N VAL A 13 22.84 10.94 -2.01
CA VAL A 13 21.70 10.53 -1.18
C VAL A 13 22.16 9.78 0.07
N HIS A 14 22.18 10.46 1.21
CA HIS A 14 22.36 9.80 2.50
C HIS A 14 21.12 9.00 2.88
N TYR A 15 21.17 7.68 2.67
CA TYR A 15 20.22 6.76 3.28
C TYR A 15 20.58 6.60 4.76
N GLN A 16 19.73 7.10 5.65
CA GLN A 16 19.85 6.79 7.08
C GLN A 16 18.95 5.60 7.39
N ARG A 17 19.56 4.49 7.84
CA ARG A 17 18.89 3.29 8.40
C ARG A 17 17.95 3.64 9.59
N LYS A 18 18.07 4.86 10.13
CA LYS A 18 17.20 5.40 11.18
C LYS A 18 15.86 5.88 10.62
N PHE A 19 14.92 4.95 10.50
CA PHE A 19 13.50 5.25 10.63
C PHE A 19 12.90 4.46 11.80
N THR A 20 13.45 4.59 13.01
CA THR A 20 12.57 5.02 14.10
C THR A 20 12.07 6.36 13.61
N SER A 21 10.80 6.42 13.16
CA SER A 21 10.13 7.60 12.60
C SER A 21 10.89 8.87 12.97
N ALA A 22 11.51 9.60 12.04
CA ALA A 22 12.27 10.81 12.34
C ALA A 22 11.44 11.67 13.32
N ARG A 23 11.75 11.54 14.62
CA ARG A 23 11.11 12.25 15.71
C ARG A 23 11.88 13.55 15.68
N SER A 24 11.29 14.55 15.01
CA SER A 24 11.52 15.90 15.49
C SER A 24 11.04 15.91 16.93
N GLU A 25 12.00 15.87 17.85
CA GLU A 25 11.79 16.38 19.21
C GLU A 25 11.27 17.81 19.03
N GLY A 26 9.97 18.02 19.25
CA GLY A 26 9.38 19.37 19.14
C GLY A 26 7.94 19.46 18.63
N SER A 27 7.28 18.38 18.19
CA SER A 27 5.82 18.41 18.02
C SER A 27 5.17 17.29 18.82
N GLU A 28 4.45 17.65 19.89
CA GLU A 28 3.52 16.73 20.56
C GLU A 28 2.64 16.06 19.50
N ARG A 29 2.82 14.75 19.34
CA ARG A 29 2.00 13.97 18.41
C ARG A 29 0.60 13.94 18.99
N SER A 30 -0.38 14.36 18.19
CA SER A 30 -1.79 14.07 18.47
C SER A 30 -1.95 12.55 18.40
N SER A 31 -2.18 11.88 19.52
CA SER A 31 -2.51 10.46 19.54
C SER A 31 -4.00 10.32 19.25
N GLU A 32 -4.41 9.65 18.17
CA GLU A 32 -5.84 9.51 17.89
C GLU A 32 -6.39 8.32 18.64
N LEU A 33 -7.57 8.51 19.23
CA LEU A 33 -8.29 7.46 19.91
C LEU A 33 -9.10 6.64 18.91
N TYR A 34 -8.95 5.32 19.00
CA TYR A 34 -9.70 4.34 18.23
C TYR A 34 -10.64 3.56 19.16
N LEU A 35 -11.78 3.16 18.63
CA LEU A 35 -12.74 2.28 19.25
C LEU A 35 -12.91 1.06 18.34
N CYS A 36 -12.51 -0.11 18.82
CA CYS A 36 -12.59 -1.39 18.09
C CYS A 36 -12.00 -1.32 16.67
N GLY A 37 -10.85 -0.66 16.52
CA GLY A 37 -10.13 -0.52 15.25
C GLY A 37 -10.62 0.61 14.33
N SER A 38 -11.66 1.35 14.72
CA SER A 38 -12.15 2.52 13.98
C SER A 38 -11.78 3.84 14.68
N PRO A 39 -11.38 4.89 13.97
CA PRO A 39 -11.15 6.21 14.58
C PRO A 39 -12.43 6.74 15.26
N CYS A 40 -12.35 7.17 16.52
CA CYS A 40 -13.55 7.59 17.27
C CYS A 40 -14.30 8.74 16.56
N ALA A 41 -13.57 9.66 15.93
CA ALA A 41 -14.16 10.80 15.21
C ALA A 41 -14.95 10.41 13.95
N SER A 42 -14.66 9.25 13.33
CA SER A 42 -15.41 8.76 12.17
C SER A 42 -16.68 8.01 12.55
N LEU A 43 -16.86 7.69 13.83
CA LEU A 43 -18.08 7.05 14.33
C LEU A 43 -19.19 8.06 14.62
N LEU A 44 -18.88 9.37 14.71
CA LEU A 44 -19.86 10.42 15.02
C LEU A 44 -20.54 10.99 13.78
N CYS A 45 -21.85 11.23 13.89
CA CYS A 45 -22.59 12.04 12.94
C CYS A 45 -22.35 13.54 13.22
N TRP A 46 -21.36 14.14 12.57
CA TRP A 46 -21.03 15.56 12.77
C TRP A 46 -22.16 16.55 12.47
N PRO A 47 -23.03 16.32 11.46
CA PRO A 47 -24.22 17.15 11.30
C PRO A 47 -25.12 17.11 12.54
N PHE A 48 -25.40 15.93 13.10
CA PHE A 48 -26.18 15.80 14.33
C PHE A 48 -25.51 16.50 15.52
N VAL A 49 -24.20 16.30 15.72
CA VAL A 49 -23.42 16.98 16.78
C VAL A 49 -23.56 18.49 16.72
N THR A 50 -23.59 19.06 15.50
CA THR A 50 -23.71 20.51 15.27
C THR A 50 -25.15 21.01 15.19
N GLY A 51 -26.15 20.14 15.36
CA GLY A 51 -27.58 20.47 15.25
C GLY A 51 -28.06 20.68 13.81
N ALA A 52 -27.23 20.30 12.82
CA ALA A 52 -27.61 20.32 11.41
C ALA A 52 -28.42 19.06 11.04
N PRO A 53 -29.30 19.14 10.02
CA PRO A 53 -29.93 17.96 9.44
C PRO A 53 -28.88 16.95 8.96
N CYS A 54 -29.11 15.67 9.19
CA CYS A 54 -28.20 14.60 8.82
C CYS A 54 -28.89 13.57 7.91
N GLU A 55 -28.14 12.98 6.99
CA GLU A 55 -28.63 11.97 6.05
C GLU A 55 -27.99 10.59 6.29
N CYS A 56 -27.32 10.37 7.42
CA CYS A 56 -26.59 9.13 7.63
C CYS A 56 -27.49 7.94 8.00
N GLU A 57 -28.82 8.10 8.04
CA GLU A 57 -29.80 7.04 8.32
C GLU A 57 -29.49 6.24 9.62
N GLY A 58 -28.93 6.91 10.64
CA GLY A 58 -28.54 6.26 11.90
C GLY A 58 -27.33 5.31 11.81
N LYS A 59 -26.60 5.29 10.68
CA LYS A 59 -25.37 4.51 10.52
C LYS A 59 -24.24 5.00 11.43
N LEU A 60 -24.22 6.29 11.74
CA LEU A 60 -23.26 6.95 12.63
C LEU A 60 -23.92 7.31 13.97
N ALA A 61 -23.10 7.51 14.99
CA ALA A 61 -23.55 7.83 16.34
C ALA A 61 -24.21 9.22 16.38
N HIS A 62 -25.50 9.25 16.73
CA HIS A 62 -26.28 10.45 17.01
C HIS A 62 -26.23 10.76 18.51
N ILE A 63 -25.03 11.08 18.98
CA ILE A 63 -24.72 11.42 20.37
C ILE A 63 -24.03 12.78 20.42
N LEU A 64 -23.85 13.34 21.63
CA LEU A 64 -23.07 14.56 21.83
C LEU A 64 -23.63 15.81 21.11
N GLN A 65 -24.96 15.89 20.92
CA GLN A 65 -25.60 17.06 20.31
C GLN A 65 -25.32 18.32 21.13
N GLY A 66 -24.85 19.39 20.47
CA GLY A 66 -24.54 20.67 21.12
C GLY A 66 -23.27 20.66 21.98
N VAL A 67 -22.55 19.53 22.06
CA VAL A 67 -21.25 19.46 22.72
C VAL A 67 -20.19 20.15 21.86
N CYS A 68 -19.26 20.83 22.53
CA CYS A 68 -18.17 21.52 21.85
C CYS A 68 -17.35 20.58 20.95
N GLY A 69 -17.38 20.80 19.63
CA GLY A 69 -16.60 20.00 18.68
C GLY A 69 -15.08 20.03 18.94
N ARG A 70 -14.55 21.09 19.57
CA ARG A 70 -13.14 21.11 20.02
C ARG A 70 -12.90 20.20 21.22
N ALA A 71 -13.85 20.12 22.16
CA ALA A 71 -13.76 19.18 23.28
C ALA A 71 -13.84 17.73 22.76
N ILE A 72 -14.74 17.44 21.82
CA ILE A 72 -14.84 16.11 21.17
C ILE A 72 -13.52 15.72 20.49
N ASN A 73 -12.99 16.62 19.65
CA ASN A 73 -11.70 16.35 19.01
C ASN A 73 -10.55 16.23 20.02
N GLY A 74 -10.58 16.97 21.12
CA GLY A 74 -9.64 16.84 22.23
C GLY A 74 -9.68 15.46 22.87
N ALA A 75 -10.88 15.00 23.25
CA ALA A 75 -11.12 13.68 23.84
C ALA A 75 -10.71 12.52 22.94
N PHE A 76 -10.79 12.70 21.61
CA PHE A 76 -10.30 11.73 20.63
C PHE A 76 -8.83 11.94 20.23
N GLY A 77 -8.13 12.81 20.96
CA GLY A 77 -6.71 13.11 20.84
C GLY A 77 -6.29 13.73 19.51
N ARG A 78 -7.21 14.45 18.86
CA ARG A 78 -7.00 15.33 17.68
C ARG A 78 -6.72 16.79 18.06
N ALA A 79 -6.18 17.07 19.25
CA ALA A 79 -5.97 18.44 19.76
C ALA A 79 -4.97 19.30 18.94
N GLY A 80 -4.27 18.73 17.96
CA GLY A 80 -3.01 19.23 17.41
C GLY A 80 -3.00 20.53 16.59
N ARG A 81 -4.04 21.39 16.60
CA ARG A 81 -3.97 22.75 15.99
C ARG A 81 -4.90 23.78 16.62
N SER A 82 -6.04 23.37 17.13
CA SER A 82 -6.97 24.24 17.84
C SER A 82 -6.71 24.01 19.32
N GLY A 83 -5.96 24.92 19.98
CA GLY A 83 -5.81 24.92 21.43
C GLY A 83 -7.14 24.60 22.11
N GLY A 84 -7.08 23.82 23.19
CA GLY A 84 -8.24 23.32 23.93
C GLY A 84 -9.33 24.38 24.05
N CYS A 85 -10.59 23.97 23.95
CA CYS A 85 -11.68 24.92 24.05
C CYS A 85 -11.58 25.67 25.39
N SER A 86 -11.38 26.98 25.36
CA SER A 86 -11.19 27.77 26.58
C SER A 86 -12.48 28.05 27.35
N GLY A 87 -13.61 27.41 27.00
CA GLY A 87 -14.94 27.56 27.60
C GLY A 87 -15.58 28.94 27.39
N ALA A 88 -14.90 30.00 27.82
CA ALA A 88 -15.36 31.38 27.88
C ALA A 88 -15.70 32.04 26.52
N ARG A 89 -15.28 31.45 25.39
CA ARG A 89 -15.56 31.98 24.03
C ARG A 89 -16.21 30.96 23.11
N CYS A 90 -16.71 29.86 23.66
CA CYS A 90 -17.30 28.80 22.87
C CYS A 90 -18.82 28.90 22.88
N ASN A 91 -19.43 28.91 21.71
CA ASN A 91 -20.88 28.96 21.54
C ASN A 91 -21.55 27.58 21.73
N ALA A 92 -20.80 26.56 22.15
CA ALA A 92 -21.35 25.24 22.41
C ALA A 92 -22.19 25.25 23.69
N ALA A 93 -23.34 24.57 23.66
CA ALA A 93 -24.25 24.50 24.79
C ALA A 93 -23.65 23.70 25.97
N VAL A 94 -22.81 22.70 25.66
CA VAL A 94 -22.27 21.77 26.66
C VAL A 94 -20.77 21.52 26.44
N HIS A 95 -20.03 21.45 27.55
CA HIS A 95 -18.63 21.01 27.59
C HIS A 95 -18.54 19.78 28.48
N LEU A 96 -18.49 18.60 27.87
CA LEU A 96 -18.26 17.35 28.59
C LEU A 96 -16.76 17.13 28.82
N SER A 97 -16.41 16.40 29.87
CA SER A 97 -15.06 15.91 30.09
C SER A 97 -14.68 14.87 29.02
N ASP A 98 -13.38 14.63 28.84
CA ASP A 98 -12.89 13.60 27.91
C ASP A 98 -13.44 12.20 28.26
N GLU A 99 -13.63 11.93 29.56
CA GLU A 99 -14.27 10.69 30.05
C GLU A 99 -15.76 10.65 29.72
N GLY A 100 -16.48 11.77 29.86
CA GLY A 100 -17.90 11.84 29.48
C GLY A 100 -18.09 11.62 27.98
N ILE A 101 -17.25 12.22 27.15
CA ILE A 101 -17.31 12.05 25.68
C ILE A 101 -17.01 10.59 25.29
N ARG A 102 -16.01 9.97 25.91
CA ARG A 102 -15.67 8.56 25.69
C ARG A 102 -16.77 7.62 26.22
N GLY A 103 -17.38 7.94 27.35
CA GLY A 103 -18.49 7.20 27.94
C GLY A 103 -19.70 7.15 27.01
N GLU A 104 -20.15 8.30 26.50
CA GLU A 104 -21.27 8.38 25.55
C GLU A 104 -21.01 7.54 24.28
N LEU A 105 -19.80 7.63 23.72
CA LEU A 105 -19.44 6.83 22.54
C LEU A 105 -19.36 5.33 22.86
N GLY A 106 -18.87 4.97 24.04
CA GLY A 106 -18.81 3.58 24.52
C GLY A 106 -20.20 2.99 24.72
N THR A 107 -21.11 3.72 25.35
CA THR A 107 -22.51 3.30 25.54
C THR A 107 -23.23 3.13 24.21
N TRP A 108 -23.04 4.06 23.26
CA TRP A 108 -23.59 3.89 21.91
C TRP A 108 -23.05 2.64 21.21
N TRP A 109 -21.75 2.37 21.33
CA TRP A 109 -21.12 1.19 20.73
C TRP A 109 -21.70 -0.10 21.30
N GLU A 110 -21.75 -0.21 22.63
CA GLU A 110 -22.28 -1.39 23.30
C GLU A 110 -23.75 -1.63 22.97
N ALA A 111 -24.57 -0.58 22.94
CA ALA A 111 -25.98 -0.68 22.55
C ALA A 111 -26.16 -1.14 21.09
N ARG A 112 -25.26 -0.76 20.19
CA ARG A 112 -25.36 -1.11 18.76
C ARG A 112 -24.77 -2.48 18.43
N HIS A 113 -23.71 -2.89 19.11
CA HIS A 113 -22.94 -4.08 18.76
C HIS A 113 -23.08 -5.23 19.76
N GLY A 114 -23.62 -4.98 20.96
CA GLY A 114 -23.74 -6.01 22.01
C GLY A 114 -22.39 -6.43 22.62
N GLU A 115 -21.34 -5.63 22.43
CA GLU A 115 -19.98 -5.90 22.87
C GLU A 115 -19.41 -4.72 23.66
N PRO A 116 -18.58 -4.97 24.69
CA PRO A 116 -17.97 -3.90 25.47
C PRO A 116 -16.99 -3.08 24.60
N PRO A 117 -16.95 -1.75 24.74
CA PRO A 117 -16.09 -0.90 23.93
C PRO A 117 -14.61 -1.09 24.28
N VAL A 118 -13.77 -1.36 23.28
CA VAL A 118 -12.30 -1.42 23.45
C VAL A 118 -11.67 -0.18 22.85
N PHE A 119 -11.27 0.75 23.71
CA PHE A 119 -10.53 1.94 23.31
C PHE A 119 -9.03 1.66 23.22
N CYS A 120 -8.40 2.07 22.13
CA CYS A 120 -6.95 2.03 21.98
C CYS A 120 -6.40 3.35 21.44
N MET A 121 -5.21 3.71 21.90
CA MET A 121 -4.50 4.89 21.40
C MET A 121 -3.60 4.45 20.25
N ALA A 122 -3.83 4.99 19.06
CA ALA A 122 -2.88 4.87 17.97
C ALA A 122 -2.06 6.16 17.90
N ALA A 123 -0.74 6.02 17.83
CA ALA A 123 0.10 7.16 17.50
C ALA A 123 -0.26 7.58 16.06
N THR A 124 -1.01 8.67 15.88
CA THR A 124 -1.08 9.27 14.55
C THR A 124 0.28 9.88 14.30
N GLY A 125 1.10 9.17 13.52
CA GLY A 125 2.02 9.88 12.67
C GLY A 125 1.17 10.90 11.92
N ARG A 126 1.54 12.19 11.96
CA ARG A 126 0.97 13.19 11.05
C ARG A 126 0.83 12.49 9.71
N SER A 127 -0.40 12.21 9.27
CA SER A 127 -0.64 11.87 7.87
C SER A 127 0.04 13.01 7.14
N GLN A 128 1.17 12.73 6.49
CA GLN A 128 1.78 13.69 5.60
C GLN A 128 0.75 13.85 4.48
N LYS A 129 -0.20 14.76 4.69
CA LYS A 129 -1.16 15.23 3.69
C LYS A 129 -0.45 15.75 2.43
N GLY A 130 0.89 15.80 2.42
CA GLY A 130 1.73 16.13 1.27
C GLY A 130 2.54 15.00 0.63
N ALA A 131 2.50 13.74 1.11
CA ALA A 131 3.31 12.66 0.49
C ALA A 131 2.46 11.55 -0.17
N ALA A 132 1.38 11.09 0.47
CA ALA A 132 0.54 10.02 -0.09
C ALA A 132 -0.47 10.53 -1.13
N THR A 133 -0.97 11.77 -1.00
CA THR A 133 -1.98 12.35 -1.91
C THR A 133 -1.43 12.75 -3.28
N THR A 134 -0.11 12.87 -3.45
CA THR A 134 0.49 13.22 -4.76
C THR A 134 0.92 12.02 -5.58
N ALA A 135 0.84 10.79 -5.06
CA ALA A 135 0.87 9.58 -5.90
C ALA A 135 -0.39 9.48 -6.78
N ALA A 136 -1.53 9.95 -6.26
CA ALA A 136 -2.79 10.00 -7.00
C ALA A 136 -2.89 11.10 -8.08
N ARG A 137 -1.89 11.99 -8.24
CA ARG A 137 -1.99 13.10 -9.22
C ARG A 137 -1.85 12.65 -10.67
N GLY A 138 -1.45 11.40 -10.91
CA GLY A 138 -1.48 10.74 -12.22
C GLY A 138 -2.86 10.20 -12.63
N GLU A 139 -3.82 10.13 -11.70
CA GLU A 139 -5.14 9.55 -11.95
C GLU A 139 -6.25 10.50 -11.46
N ARG A 140 -6.42 11.62 -12.17
CA ARG A 140 -7.67 12.40 -12.07
C ARG A 140 -8.77 11.71 -12.87
N SER A 141 -9.31 10.60 -12.35
CA SER A 141 -10.59 10.01 -12.77
C SER A 141 -11.00 8.89 -11.80
N THR A 142 -11.44 9.26 -10.58
CA THR A 142 -12.48 8.58 -9.77
C THR A 142 -12.48 9.21 -8.39
N ALA A 143 -13.17 10.34 -8.22
CA ALA A 143 -13.43 10.92 -6.90
C ALA A 143 -14.93 11.24 -6.80
N SER A 144 -15.69 10.21 -6.38
CA SER A 144 -17.01 10.33 -5.80
C SER A 144 -17.14 9.18 -4.79
N ALA A 145 -16.75 9.41 -3.54
CA ALA A 145 -16.97 8.47 -2.45
C ALA A 145 -17.95 9.13 -1.48
N GLY A 146 -19.24 8.84 -1.67
CA GLY A 146 -20.22 8.87 -0.58
C GLY A 146 -20.29 7.48 0.04
N ASP A 147 -20.57 7.41 1.34
CA ASP A 147 -20.68 6.18 2.15
C ASP A 147 -21.90 5.34 1.75
N VAL A 148 -21.88 4.79 0.54
CA VAL A 148 -22.82 3.78 0.08
C VAL A 148 -22.10 2.45 0.14
N HIS A 149 -22.70 1.46 0.81
CA HIS A 149 -22.28 0.06 0.69
C HIS A 149 -21.95 -0.23 -0.77
N PRO A 150 -20.78 -0.78 -1.11
CA PRO A 150 -20.41 -0.99 -2.50
C PRO A 150 -21.30 -2.08 -3.07
N THR A 151 -22.45 -1.68 -3.60
CA THR A 151 -23.09 -2.43 -4.67
C THR A 151 -22.04 -2.51 -5.76
N VAL A 152 -21.72 -3.75 -6.17
CA VAL A 152 -20.72 -4.01 -7.20
C VAL A 152 -21.09 -3.12 -8.38
N THR A 153 -20.24 -2.12 -8.65
CA THR A 153 -20.52 -1.17 -9.73
C THR A 153 -20.33 -1.95 -11.02
N ARG A 154 -21.43 -2.23 -11.70
CA ARG A 154 -21.43 -3.01 -12.93
C ARG A 154 -20.42 -2.41 -13.91
N CYS A 155 -19.49 -3.23 -14.38
CA CYS A 155 -18.51 -2.79 -15.39
C CYS A 155 -19.25 -2.48 -16.70
N THR A 156 -19.32 -1.19 -17.04
CA THR A 156 -20.04 -0.70 -18.23
C THR A 156 -19.31 -0.95 -19.54
N LEU A 157 -18.02 -1.28 -19.48
CA LEU A 157 -17.23 -1.55 -20.67
C LEU A 157 -17.51 -2.98 -21.18
N PRO A 158 -17.98 -3.13 -22.43
CA PRO A 158 -18.23 -4.46 -23.00
C PRO A 158 -16.95 -5.29 -23.10
N ALA A 159 -17.05 -6.59 -22.84
CA ALA A 159 -15.93 -7.54 -22.94
C ALA A 159 -15.25 -7.51 -24.32
N ALA A 160 -16.05 -7.48 -25.41
CA ALA A 160 -15.52 -7.39 -26.77
C ALA A 160 -14.64 -6.13 -26.98
N ARG A 161 -15.02 -5.00 -26.37
CA ARG A 161 -14.26 -3.76 -26.46
C ARG A 161 -12.93 -3.85 -25.68
N VAL A 162 -12.90 -4.55 -24.56
CA VAL A 162 -11.64 -4.82 -23.83
C VAL A 162 -10.67 -5.59 -24.72
N VAL A 163 -11.14 -6.66 -25.36
CA VAL A 163 -10.31 -7.50 -26.25
C VAL A 163 -9.82 -6.71 -27.45
N GLU A 164 -10.70 -5.95 -28.11
CA GLU A 164 -10.34 -5.10 -29.24
C GLU A 164 -9.23 -4.10 -28.88
N LEU A 165 -9.37 -3.42 -27.73
CA LEU A 165 -8.37 -2.46 -27.24
C LEU A 165 -7.02 -3.13 -26.93
N MET A 166 -7.03 -4.36 -26.41
CA MET A 166 -5.78 -5.10 -26.15
C MET A 166 -5.13 -5.60 -27.44
N ARG A 167 -5.92 -6.12 -28.40
CA ARG A 167 -5.42 -6.59 -29.70
C ARG A 167 -4.70 -5.52 -30.49
N ALA A 168 -5.10 -4.25 -30.35
CA ALA A 168 -4.40 -3.13 -30.95
C ALA A 168 -2.92 -3.00 -30.51
N HIS A 169 -2.52 -3.66 -29.43
CA HIS A 169 -1.17 -3.66 -28.86
C HIS A 169 -0.53 -5.06 -28.80
N GLU A 170 -1.11 -6.05 -29.47
CA GLU A 170 -0.61 -7.44 -29.43
C GLU A 170 0.81 -7.56 -29.97
N SER A 171 1.14 -6.83 -31.04
CA SER A 171 2.48 -6.80 -31.62
C SER A 171 3.50 -6.00 -30.80
N ASP A 172 3.03 -5.11 -29.94
CA ASP A 172 3.91 -4.18 -29.20
C ASP A 172 4.55 -4.87 -27.99
N SER A 173 3.96 -5.94 -27.48
CA SER A 173 4.43 -6.62 -26.27
C SER A 173 4.05 -8.10 -26.24
N LYS A 174 5.04 -8.95 -25.96
CA LYS A 174 4.84 -10.38 -25.70
C LYS A 174 3.80 -10.62 -24.59
N TYR A 175 3.69 -9.70 -23.62
CA TYR A 175 2.76 -9.83 -22.51
C TYR A 175 1.31 -9.59 -22.92
N ILE A 176 1.07 -8.70 -23.86
CA ILE A 176 -0.29 -8.50 -24.38
C ILE A 176 -0.72 -9.72 -25.21
N ALA A 177 0.17 -10.24 -26.06
CA ALA A 177 -0.08 -11.50 -26.76
C ALA A 177 -0.33 -12.67 -25.78
N MET A 178 0.49 -12.81 -24.73
CA MET A 178 0.29 -13.81 -23.68
C MET A 178 -1.06 -13.63 -22.96
N PHE A 179 -1.45 -12.40 -22.64
CA PHE A 179 -2.74 -12.11 -21.99
C PHE A 179 -3.93 -12.48 -22.89
N LEU A 180 -3.86 -12.14 -24.18
CA LEU A 180 -4.88 -12.46 -25.17
C LEU A 180 -5.04 -13.96 -25.40
N ALA A 181 -3.95 -14.72 -25.29
CA ALA A 181 -3.95 -16.18 -25.38
C ALA A 181 -4.28 -16.90 -24.05
N ALA A 182 -4.38 -16.17 -22.94
CA ALA A 182 -4.52 -16.79 -21.63
C ALA A 182 -5.93 -17.39 -21.43
N PRO A 183 -6.04 -18.64 -20.91
CA PRO A 183 -7.34 -19.26 -20.69
C PRO A 183 -8.19 -18.53 -19.63
N TYR A 184 -7.54 -17.85 -18.67
CA TYR A 184 -8.24 -17.06 -17.66
C TYR A 184 -8.79 -15.72 -18.17
N LEU A 185 -8.44 -15.29 -19.39
CA LEU A 185 -8.98 -14.05 -19.95
C LEU A 185 -10.51 -14.11 -20.03
N GLN A 186 -11.07 -15.25 -20.46
CA GLN A 186 -12.51 -15.42 -20.53
C GLN A 186 -13.16 -15.24 -19.15
N GLN A 187 -12.58 -15.83 -18.10
CA GLN A 187 -13.04 -15.64 -16.73
C GLN A 187 -12.99 -14.16 -16.30
N MET A 188 -11.91 -13.44 -16.64
CA MET A 188 -11.81 -12.00 -16.36
C MET A 188 -12.83 -11.16 -17.13
N LEU A 189 -13.25 -11.60 -18.32
CA LEU A 189 -14.22 -10.90 -19.14
C LEU A 189 -15.67 -11.18 -18.72
N GLU A 190 -15.96 -12.35 -18.14
CA GLU A 190 -17.30 -12.74 -17.70
C GLU A 190 -17.65 -12.19 -16.31
N ASP A 191 -16.65 -12.06 -15.43
CA ASP A 191 -16.82 -11.48 -14.09
C ASP A 191 -16.69 -9.95 -14.13
N ASP A 192 -17.74 -9.24 -13.70
CA ASP A 192 -17.77 -7.76 -13.73
C ASP A 192 -16.71 -7.12 -12.82
N GLY A 193 -16.41 -7.73 -11.67
CA GLY A 193 -15.37 -7.27 -10.75
C GLY A 193 -13.99 -7.34 -11.40
N LEU A 194 -13.65 -8.50 -11.98
CA LEU A 194 -12.39 -8.69 -12.70
C LEU A 194 -12.32 -7.81 -13.97
N ARG A 195 -13.40 -7.71 -14.75
CA ARG A 195 -13.46 -6.90 -15.96
C ARG A 195 -13.28 -5.41 -15.66
N SER A 196 -13.74 -4.94 -14.49
CA SER A 196 -13.58 -3.54 -14.07
C SER A 196 -12.11 -3.12 -13.98
N LEU A 197 -11.20 -4.04 -13.62
CA LEU A 197 -9.76 -3.78 -13.61
C LEU A 197 -9.23 -3.50 -15.02
N LEU A 198 -9.83 -4.11 -16.04
CA LEU A 198 -9.44 -3.92 -17.43
C LEU A 198 -10.08 -2.68 -18.06
N ALA A 199 -10.99 -1.98 -17.36
CA ALA A 199 -11.70 -0.82 -17.88
C ALA A 199 -10.88 0.50 -17.79
N MET A 200 -9.75 0.51 -17.10
CA MET A 200 -8.90 1.69 -16.92
C MET A 200 -8.18 2.13 -18.21
N ARG A 201 -7.85 3.41 -18.36
CA ARG A 201 -7.17 3.92 -19.57
C ARG A 201 -5.78 3.29 -19.77
N SER A 202 -5.07 3.02 -18.67
CA SER A 202 -3.73 2.43 -18.65
C SER A 202 -3.70 0.90 -18.76
N ARG A 203 -4.83 0.23 -19.04
CA ARG A 203 -4.97 -1.24 -18.99
C ARG A 203 -3.84 -2.02 -19.66
N VAL A 204 -3.39 -1.58 -20.83
CA VAL A 204 -2.38 -2.27 -21.64
C VAL A 204 -1.03 -2.25 -20.90
N LYS A 205 -0.64 -1.07 -20.41
CA LYS A 205 0.56 -0.89 -19.59
C LYS A 205 0.49 -1.77 -18.33
N GLU A 206 -0.61 -1.69 -17.59
CA GLU A 206 -0.79 -2.40 -16.31
C GLU A 206 -0.81 -3.93 -16.49
N VAL A 207 -1.42 -4.44 -17.58
CA VAL A 207 -1.37 -5.88 -17.92
C VAL A 207 0.06 -6.29 -18.25
N SER A 208 0.79 -5.50 -19.03
CA SER A 208 2.19 -5.81 -19.37
C SER A 208 3.10 -5.85 -18.13
N GLU A 209 2.91 -4.91 -17.19
CA GLU A 209 3.65 -4.84 -15.92
C GLU A 209 3.28 -6.01 -14.99
N GLY A 210 1.98 -6.32 -14.86
CA GLY A 210 1.51 -7.43 -14.04
C GLY A 210 1.97 -8.79 -14.56
N LEU A 211 1.98 -9.01 -15.88
CA LEU A 211 2.49 -10.26 -16.46
C LEU A 211 4.01 -10.37 -16.41
N ALA A 212 4.74 -9.26 -16.49
CA ALA A 212 6.17 -9.28 -16.22
C ALA A 212 6.46 -9.67 -14.77
N ALA A 213 5.67 -9.18 -13.81
CA ALA A 213 5.77 -9.64 -12.42
C ALA A 213 5.47 -11.14 -12.28
N CYS A 214 4.49 -11.67 -13.03
CA CYS A 214 4.22 -13.12 -13.08
C CYS A 214 5.42 -13.93 -13.59
N GLU A 215 6.07 -13.52 -14.68
CA GLU A 215 7.26 -14.20 -15.19
C GLU A 215 8.43 -14.12 -14.22
N LEU A 216 8.61 -12.97 -13.55
CA LEU A 216 9.62 -12.86 -12.50
C LEU A 216 9.34 -13.80 -11.33
N ILE A 217 8.09 -13.89 -10.86
CA ILE A 217 7.68 -14.85 -9.82
C ILE A 217 7.94 -16.29 -10.27
N ARG A 218 7.65 -16.64 -11.53
CA ARG A 218 7.99 -17.96 -12.08
C ARG A 218 9.49 -18.26 -12.00
N SER A 219 10.35 -17.28 -12.21
CA SER A 219 11.80 -17.47 -12.10
C SER A 219 12.30 -17.64 -10.66
N LEU A 220 11.52 -17.17 -9.68
CA LEU A 220 11.84 -17.24 -8.24
C LEU A 220 11.29 -18.51 -7.57
N VAL A 221 10.43 -19.25 -8.26
CA VAL A 221 9.77 -20.46 -7.75
C VAL A 221 10.17 -21.65 -8.61
N LYS A 222 10.31 -22.82 -7.99
CA LYS A 222 10.63 -24.05 -8.73
C LYS A 222 9.56 -24.35 -9.79
N PRO A 223 9.92 -24.76 -11.02
CA PRO A 223 8.95 -25.04 -12.09
C PRO A 223 7.87 -26.05 -11.69
N GLU A 224 8.20 -27.05 -10.88
CA GLU A 224 7.26 -28.09 -10.43
C GLU A 224 6.18 -27.48 -9.52
N VAL A 225 6.57 -26.56 -8.64
CA VAL A 225 5.63 -25.85 -7.76
C VAL A 225 4.69 -24.95 -8.56
N ILE A 226 5.20 -24.30 -9.62
CA ILE A 226 4.37 -23.52 -10.56
C ILE A 226 3.38 -24.44 -11.30
N ALA A 227 3.84 -25.59 -11.79
CA ALA A 227 3.01 -26.57 -12.50
C ALA A 227 1.88 -27.13 -11.62
N GLU A 228 2.15 -27.29 -10.31
CA GLU A 228 1.17 -27.70 -9.30
C GLU A 228 0.26 -26.54 -8.83
N GLY A 229 0.33 -25.38 -9.48
CA GLY A 229 -0.52 -24.22 -9.19
C GLY A 229 -0.06 -23.37 -8.00
N GLY A 230 1.20 -23.51 -7.56
CA GLY A 230 1.78 -22.64 -6.54
C GLY A 230 1.47 -23.04 -5.10
N GLN A 231 1.17 -24.30 -4.82
CA GLN A 231 0.89 -24.76 -3.45
C GLN A 231 2.02 -24.37 -2.50
N GLY A 232 1.68 -23.71 -1.39
CA GLY A 232 2.66 -23.24 -0.39
C GLY A 232 3.41 -21.96 -0.77
N VAL A 233 3.16 -21.39 -1.95
CA VAL A 233 3.69 -20.07 -2.34
C VAL A 233 2.77 -18.97 -1.82
N LEU A 234 3.36 -17.95 -1.21
CA LEU A 234 2.70 -16.72 -0.78
C LEU A 234 3.31 -15.52 -1.50
N VAL A 235 2.47 -14.68 -2.07
CA VAL A 235 2.86 -13.38 -2.61
C VAL A 235 2.24 -12.27 -1.77
N LEU A 236 3.09 -11.40 -1.23
CA LEU A 236 2.70 -10.18 -0.52
C LEU A 236 2.80 -9.00 -1.50
N ASP A 237 1.68 -8.56 -2.08
CA ASP A 237 1.64 -7.40 -2.98
C ASP A 237 1.48 -6.12 -2.16
N VAL A 238 2.56 -5.36 -2.01
CA VAL A 238 2.68 -4.23 -1.10
C VAL A 238 2.50 -2.90 -1.83
N CYS A 239 1.59 -2.08 -1.31
CA CYS A 239 1.02 -0.91 -2.00
C CYS A 239 0.34 -1.31 -3.32
N SER A 240 -0.50 -2.34 -3.24
CA SER A 240 -1.12 -3.02 -4.39
C SER A 240 -2.06 -2.14 -5.22
N GLY A 241 -2.54 -1.01 -4.68
CA GLY A 241 -3.63 -0.24 -5.26
C GLY A 241 -4.85 -1.14 -5.52
N LYS A 242 -5.43 -1.01 -6.72
CA LYS A 242 -6.56 -1.85 -7.16
C LYS A 242 -6.17 -3.29 -7.48
N GLY A 243 -4.90 -3.67 -7.48
CA GLY A 243 -4.51 -5.09 -7.53
C GLY A 243 -4.66 -5.83 -8.85
N LEU A 244 -4.53 -5.16 -10.02
CA LEU A 244 -4.47 -5.90 -11.30
C LEU A 244 -3.27 -6.86 -11.35
N GLY A 245 -2.10 -6.43 -10.89
CA GLY A 245 -0.92 -7.29 -10.75
C GLY A 245 -1.19 -8.50 -9.84
N ALA A 246 -1.65 -8.27 -8.60
CA ALA A 246 -2.07 -9.34 -7.69
C ALA A 246 -3.11 -10.29 -8.31
N THR A 247 -4.08 -9.76 -9.05
CA THR A 247 -5.10 -10.55 -9.74
C THR A 247 -4.48 -11.49 -10.77
N LEU A 248 -3.56 -11.00 -11.60
CA LEU A 248 -2.83 -11.82 -12.59
C LEU A 248 -1.95 -12.88 -11.89
N VAL A 249 -1.30 -12.52 -10.79
CA VAL A 249 -0.54 -13.48 -9.97
C VAL A 249 -1.45 -14.55 -9.37
N SER A 250 -2.70 -14.22 -9.02
CA SER A 250 -3.66 -15.21 -8.52
C SER A 250 -4.07 -16.26 -9.55
N PHE A 251 -3.97 -15.94 -10.84
CA PHE A 251 -4.16 -16.89 -11.92
C PHE A 251 -2.92 -17.74 -12.19
N LEU A 252 -1.73 -17.16 -11.98
CA LEU A 252 -0.46 -17.90 -12.00
C LEU A 252 -0.38 -18.95 -10.88
N LEU A 253 -0.87 -18.59 -9.68
CA LEU A 253 -0.76 -19.41 -8.47
C LEU A 253 -2.15 -19.80 -7.92
N PRO A 254 -2.97 -20.56 -8.66
CA PRO A 254 -4.36 -20.85 -8.26
C PRO A 254 -4.48 -21.61 -6.92
N ARG A 255 -3.43 -22.28 -6.47
CA ARG A 255 -3.32 -22.97 -5.16
C ARG A 255 -2.34 -22.29 -4.19
N GLY A 256 -1.73 -21.18 -4.59
CA GLY A 256 -0.95 -20.32 -3.71
C GLY A 256 -1.83 -19.36 -2.92
N ARG A 257 -1.20 -18.38 -2.28
CA ARG A 257 -1.87 -17.27 -1.58
C ARG A 257 -1.35 -15.95 -2.11
N VAL A 258 -2.25 -14.99 -2.30
CA VAL A 258 -1.90 -13.61 -2.65
C VAL A 258 -2.56 -12.69 -1.63
N VAL A 259 -1.74 -11.91 -0.92
CA VAL A 259 -2.22 -10.94 0.07
C VAL A 259 -1.84 -9.55 -0.40
N MET A 260 -2.85 -8.73 -0.66
CA MET A 260 -2.72 -7.34 -1.07
C MET A 260 -2.67 -6.44 0.16
N PHE A 261 -1.73 -5.51 0.19
CA PHE A 261 -1.60 -4.49 1.22
C PHE A 261 -1.66 -3.11 0.60
N ASP A 262 -2.55 -2.25 1.11
CA ASP A 262 -2.56 -0.84 0.72
C ASP A 262 -3.01 0.03 1.88
N ALA A 263 -2.54 1.29 1.92
CA ALA A 263 -2.94 2.28 2.91
C ALA A 263 -4.32 2.91 2.61
N ASN A 264 -4.89 2.66 1.43
CA ASN A 264 -6.22 3.11 1.06
C ASN A 264 -7.24 1.97 1.23
N GLY A 265 -7.90 1.91 2.39
CA GLY A 265 -8.97 0.94 2.64
C GLY A 265 -10.27 1.18 1.86
N ASN A 266 -10.41 2.31 1.14
CA ASN A 266 -11.66 2.73 0.51
C ASN A 266 -11.74 2.40 -0.99
N MET A 267 -10.88 1.51 -1.50
CA MET A 267 -10.89 1.11 -2.90
C MET A 267 -12.02 0.12 -3.20
N ASP A 268 -12.54 0.14 -4.43
CA ASP A 268 -13.38 -0.95 -4.93
C ASP A 268 -12.51 -2.20 -5.14
N LEU A 269 -12.70 -3.18 -4.27
CA LEU A 269 -12.00 -4.46 -4.22
C LEU A 269 -12.96 -5.63 -4.52
N SER A 270 -14.05 -5.38 -5.24
CA SER A 270 -15.03 -6.42 -5.61
C SER A 270 -14.36 -7.64 -6.27
N HIS A 271 -13.37 -7.43 -7.13
CA HIS A 271 -12.59 -8.47 -7.79
C HIS A 271 -11.82 -9.40 -6.83
N VAL A 272 -11.46 -8.95 -5.63
CA VAL A 272 -10.73 -9.79 -4.65
C VAL A 272 -11.60 -10.98 -4.24
N LYS A 273 -12.92 -10.79 -4.15
CA LYS A 273 -13.87 -11.87 -3.82
C LYS A 273 -14.05 -12.88 -4.97
N SER A 274 -13.71 -12.50 -6.20
CA SER A 274 -13.78 -13.38 -7.37
C SER A 274 -12.66 -14.43 -7.39
N ARG A 275 -11.68 -14.34 -6.48
CA ARG A 275 -10.52 -15.22 -6.42
C ARG A 275 -10.38 -15.82 -5.01
N PRO A 276 -10.48 -17.15 -4.82
CA PRO A 276 -10.47 -17.77 -3.48
C PRO A 276 -9.10 -17.70 -2.80
N ASN A 277 -8.03 -17.50 -3.57
CA ASN A 277 -6.65 -17.41 -3.11
C ASN A 277 -6.17 -15.97 -2.89
N MET A 278 -7.04 -14.98 -2.99
CA MET A 278 -6.72 -13.57 -2.78
C MET A 278 -7.34 -13.02 -1.51
N SER A 279 -6.63 -12.11 -0.84
CA SER A 279 -7.18 -11.32 0.25
C SER A 279 -6.56 -9.93 0.29
N PHE A 280 -7.26 -8.99 0.94
CA PHE A 280 -6.78 -7.63 1.14
C PHE A 280 -6.59 -7.33 2.63
N ARG A 281 -5.59 -6.51 2.93
CA ARG A 281 -5.29 -5.96 4.25
C ARG A 281 -5.05 -4.46 4.12
N HIS A 282 -5.79 -3.68 4.88
CA HIS A 282 -5.49 -2.26 5.04
C HIS A 282 -4.22 -2.12 5.87
N LEU A 283 -3.14 -1.60 5.26
CA LEU A 283 -1.85 -1.46 5.92
C LEU A 283 -1.07 -0.26 5.37
N ASP A 284 -0.73 0.67 6.26
CA ASP A 284 0.35 1.62 6.01
C ASP A 284 1.69 0.96 6.33
N ILE A 285 2.56 0.82 5.32
CA ILE A 285 3.88 0.19 5.48
C ILE A 285 4.82 1.01 6.38
N PHE A 286 4.55 2.29 6.59
CA PHE A 286 5.30 3.12 7.53
C PHE A 286 4.82 2.99 8.98
N SER A 287 3.70 2.31 9.22
CA SER A 287 3.23 2.07 10.59
C SER A 287 4.18 1.16 11.36
N ASP A 288 4.22 1.35 12.68
CA ASP A 288 5.01 0.51 13.58
C ASP A 288 4.54 -0.96 13.56
N GLY A 289 3.25 -1.20 13.26
CA GLY A 289 2.65 -2.53 13.17
C GLY A 289 2.95 -3.30 11.87
N ALA A 290 3.40 -2.62 10.81
CA ALA A 290 3.60 -3.25 9.50
C ALA A 290 4.49 -4.50 9.51
N PRO A 291 5.65 -4.53 10.19
CA PRO A 291 6.47 -5.73 10.26
C PRO A 291 5.74 -6.93 10.87
N SER A 292 4.90 -6.70 11.90
CA SER A 292 4.16 -7.75 12.58
C SER A 292 3.07 -8.34 11.68
N VAL A 293 2.31 -7.47 11.00
CA VAL A 293 1.24 -7.87 10.08
C VAL A 293 1.81 -8.68 8.92
N LEU A 294 2.87 -8.19 8.27
CA LEU A 294 3.51 -8.90 7.18
C LEU A 294 4.06 -10.26 7.64
N ARG A 295 4.71 -10.32 8.81
CA ARG A 295 5.21 -11.58 9.38
C ARG A 295 4.09 -12.57 9.65
N SER A 296 2.96 -12.13 10.22
CA SER A 296 1.83 -13.05 10.48
C SER A 296 1.27 -13.67 9.20
N GLU A 297 1.25 -12.94 8.10
CA GLU A 297 0.74 -13.47 6.82
C GLU A 297 1.66 -14.55 6.24
N THR A 298 2.97 -14.51 6.54
CA THR A 298 3.94 -15.53 6.11
C THR A 298 3.77 -16.89 6.78
N ALA A 299 2.94 -16.98 7.84
CA ALA A 299 2.72 -18.25 8.54
C ALA A 299 2.18 -19.33 7.58
N GLY A 300 2.81 -20.50 7.62
CA GLY A 300 2.45 -21.67 6.82
C GLY A 300 2.84 -21.62 5.34
N ALA A 301 3.51 -20.56 4.88
CA ALA A 301 4.06 -20.51 3.52
C ALA A 301 5.42 -21.23 3.48
N THR A 302 5.66 -21.97 2.39
CA THR A 302 6.94 -22.60 2.07
C THR A 302 7.88 -21.62 1.39
N ILE A 303 7.33 -20.75 0.53
CA ILE A 303 8.06 -19.70 -0.17
C ILE A 303 7.23 -18.42 -0.06
N THR A 304 7.83 -17.35 0.46
CA THR A 304 7.20 -16.02 0.49
C THR A 304 7.93 -15.04 -0.40
N ILE A 305 7.20 -14.39 -1.30
CA ILE A 305 7.70 -13.36 -2.20
C ILE A 305 7.02 -12.03 -1.87
N ALA A 306 7.80 -10.99 -1.59
CA ALA A 306 7.30 -9.63 -1.49
C ALA A 306 7.33 -8.98 -2.88
N LEU A 307 6.19 -8.50 -3.36
CA LEU A 307 6.05 -7.77 -4.62
C LEU A 307 5.72 -6.30 -4.33
N GLY A 308 6.42 -5.37 -4.99
CA GLY A 308 6.16 -3.93 -4.88
C GLY A 308 6.16 -3.30 -6.26
N MET A 309 4.98 -3.03 -6.80
CA MET A 309 4.81 -2.35 -8.09
C MET A 309 4.59 -0.86 -7.89
N HIS A 310 5.19 -0.03 -8.74
CA HIS A 310 5.03 1.42 -8.76
C HIS A 310 5.39 2.15 -7.46
N LEU A 311 6.20 1.55 -6.59
CA LEU A 311 6.60 2.20 -5.35
C LEU A 311 7.36 3.49 -5.66
N CYS A 312 6.90 4.58 -5.04
CA CYS A 312 7.42 5.92 -5.27
C CYS A 312 8.08 6.48 -4.01
N GLY A 313 9.14 7.27 -4.18
CA GLY A 313 9.77 8.04 -3.11
C GLY A 313 10.21 7.15 -1.95
N ALA A 314 9.73 7.46 -0.75
CA ALA A 314 10.09 6.72 0.45
C ALA A 314 9.50 5.29 0.51
N LEU A 315 8.56 4.94 -0.39
CA LEU A 315 7.96 3.60 -0.40
C LEU A 315 8.97 2.52 -0.79
N SER A 316 9.80 2.76 -1.82
CA SER A 316 10.75 1.75 -2.30
C SER A 316 11.80 1.37 -1.25
N PRO A 317 12.48 2.33 -0.58
CA PRO A 317 13.43 1.97 0.47
C PRO A 317 12.75 1.34 1.69
N ARG A 318 11.55 1.80 2.07
CA ARG A 318 10.79 1.18 3.15
C ARG A 318 10.40 -0.26 2.85
N PHE A 319 10.03 -0.55 1.60
CA PHE A 319 9.71 -1.89 1.15
C PHE A 319 10.95 -2.80 1.19
N ILE A 320 12.11 -2.32 0.74
CA ILE A 320 13.40 -3.03 0.86
C ILE A 320 13.71 -3.36 2.33
N ASP A 321 13.57 -2.39 3.23
CA ASP A 321 13.78 -2.60 4.67
C ASP A 321 12.89 -3.71 5.22
N LEU A 322 11.58 -3.68 4.91
CA LEU A 322 10.61 -4.67 5.37
C LEU A 322 10.92 -6.06 4.82
N ALA A 323 11.19 -6.16 3.51
CA ALA A 323 11.51 -7.40 2.84
C ALA A 323 12.76 -8.06 3.43
N LEU A 324 13.81 -7.27 3.71
CA LEU A 324 15.03 -7.77 4.33
C LEU A 324 14.85 -8.04 5.84
N ALA A 325 14.00 -7.28 6.54
CA ALA A 325 13.74 -7.42 8.00
C ALA A 325 12.96 -8.65 8.40
N ILE A 326 12.11 -9.15 7.51
CA ILE A 326 11.25 -10.29 7.81
C ILE A 326 11.94 -11.53 7.25
N GLU A 327 12.53 -12.34 8.14
CA GLU A 327 13.29 -13.54 7.76
C GLU A 327 12.48 -14.56 6.95
N SER A 328 11.16 -14.61 7.15
CA SER A 328 10.25 -15.48 6.41
C SER A 328 9.89 -14.99 5.01
N ILE A 329 10.38 -13.82 4.58
CA ILE A 329 10.33 -13.39 3.17
C ILE A 329 11.58 -13.90 2.48
N ASP A 330 11.43 -14.78 1.48
CA ASP A 330 12.53 -15.44 0.77
C ASP A 330 13.02 -14.64 -0.43
N ALA A 331 12.11 -13.93 -1.09
CA ALA A 331 12.46 -13.10 -2.24
C ALA A 331 11.68 -11.78 -2.25
N MET A 332 12.24 -10.79 -2.95
CA MET A 332 11.63 -9.49 -3.20
C MET A 332 11.70 -9.19 -4.69
N ALA A 333 10.61 -8.66 -5.24
CA ALA A 333 10.52 -8.07 -6.57
C ALA A 333 10.00 -6.64 -6.46
N LEU A 334 10.81 -5.66 -6.85
CA LEU A 334 10.48 -4.24 -6.77
C LEU A 334 10.56 -3.60 -8.16
N CYS A 335 9.43 -3.12 -8.70
CA CYS A 335 9.41 -2.27 -9.89
C CYS A 335 9.16 -0.80 -9.45
N PRO A 336 10.23 -0.01 -9.25
CA PRO A 336 10.09 1.36 -8.75
C PRO A 336 9.56 2.29 -9.85
N CYS A 337 8.70 3.26 -9.52
CA CYS A 337 8.23 4.22 -10.51
C CYS A 337 9.09 5.49 -10.54
N CYS A 338 9.30 6.12 -9.39
CA CYS A 338 10.12 7.34 -9.25
C CYS A 338 10.54 7.57 -7.80
N LEU A 339 11.61 8.33 -7.57
CA LEU A 339 11.84 8.96 -6.27
C LEU A 339 11.23 10.35 -6.26
N LYS A 340 10.49 10.69 -5.21
CA LYS A 340 9.96 12.05 -4.97
C LYS A 340 10.81 12.76 -3.92
N GLY A 341 10.65 14.08 -3.83
CA GLY A 341 11.35 14.91 -2.85
C GLY A 341 12.85 15.02 -3.11
N ALA A 342 13.64 15.14 -2.04
CA ALA A 342 15.08 15.33 -2.13
C ALA A 342 15.79 14.20 -2.88
N HIS A 343 15.36 12.95 -2.67
CA HIS A 343 15.93 11.77 -3.33
C HIS A 343 15.69 11.80 -4.84
N GLY A 344 14.49 12.21 -5.28
CA GLY A 344 14.19 12.39 -6.70
C GLY A 344 15.03 13.47 -7.35
N LYS A 345 15.22 14.61 -6.66
CA LYS A 345 16.07 15.71 -7.14
C LYS A 345 17.53 15.26 -7.28
N ALA A 346 18.02 14.50 -6.31
CA ALA A 346 19.36 13.94 -6.30
C ALA A 346 19.59 12.97 -7.46
N VAL A 347 18.68 12.00 -7.67
CA VAL A 347 18.74 11.08 -8.83
C VAL A 347 18.70 11.85 -10.15
N ALA A 348 17.81 12.85 -10.28
CA ALA A 348 17.72 13.66 -11.49
C ALA A 348 18.98 14.51 -11.73
N PHE A 349 19.60 15.04 -10.67
CA PHE A 349 20.86 15.77 -10.76
C PHE A 349 22.00 14.85 -11.20
N ALA A 350 22.13 13.68 -10.57
CA ALA A 350 23.12 12.67 -10.92
C ALA A 350 22.99 12.21 -12.38
N ALA A 351 21.77 11.90 -12.82
CA ALA A 351 21.46 11.54 -14.20
C ALA A 351 21.88 12.62 -15.19
N ARG A 352 21.54 13.89 -14.93
CA ARG A 352 21.98 15.03 -15.75
C ARG A 352 23.49 15.18 -15.79
N SER A 353 24.17 15.06 -14.64
CA SER A 353 25.63 15.18 -14.56
C SER A 353 26.36 14.08 -15.32
N ARG A 354 25.73 12.90 -15.45
CA ARG A 354 26.27 11.73 -16.15
C ARG A 354 25.82 11.63 -17.61
N GLY A 355 24.87 12.45 -18.06
CA GLY A 355 24.27 12.34 -19.38
C GLY A 355 23.52 11.02 -19.61
N VAL A 356 22.96 10.41 -18.55
CA VAL A 356 22.22 9.13 -18.63
C VAL A 356 20.77 9.30 -18.22
N ASP A 357 19.95 8.27 -18.48
CA ASP A 357 18.55 8.27 -18.06
C ASP A 357 18.39 8.20 -16.52
N SER A 358 17.41 8.96 -16.02
CA SER A 358 17.13 9.06 -14.58
C SER A 358 16.60 7.77 -13.96
N TYR A 359 15.98 6.89 -14.75
CA TYR A 359 15.52 5.59 -14.27
C TYR A 359 16.68 4.63 -14.03
N GLY A 360 17.69 4.62 -14.91
CA GLY A 360 18.91 3.85 -14.68
C GLY A 360 19.58 4.21 -13.36
N VAL A 361 19.76 5.51 -13.10
CA VAL A 361 20.32 6.00 -11.83
C VAL A 361 19.44 5.65 -10.63
N LEU A 362 18.12 5.64 -10.79
CA LEU A 362 17.20 5.18 -9.74
C LEU A 362 17.44 3.70 -9.39
N LEU A 363 17.53 2.83 -10.40
CA LEU A 363 17.74 1.39 -10.19
C LEU A 363 19.09 1.14 -9.52
N GLU A 364 20.16 1.79 -9.98
CA GLU A 364 21.49 1.72 -9.34
C GLU A 364 21.43 2.17 -7.87
N THR A 365 20.71 3.26 -7.58
CA THR A 365 20.56 3.76 -6.21
C THR A 365 19.86 2.75 -5.31
N LEU A 366 18.79 2.13 -5.80
CA LEU A 366 18.04 1.13 -5.03
C LEU A 366 18.83 -0.17 -4.88
N GLN A 367 19.56 -0.61 -5.90
CA GLN A 367 20.48 -1.73 -5.80
C GLN A 367 21.54 -1.47 -4.71
N ALA A 368 22.20 -0.31 -4.73
CA ALA A 368 23.20 0.03 -3.72
C ALA A 368 22.61 0.07 -2.29
N ILE A 369 21.35 0.48 -2.13
CA ILE A 369 20.63 0.38 -0.85
C ILE A 369 20.48 -1.09 -0.44
N CYS A 370 20.02 -1.96 -1.34
CA CYS A 370 19.90 -3.39 -1.08
C CYS A 370 21.24 -4.02 -0.68
N GLU A 371 22.31 -3.77 -1.44
CA GLU A 371 23.66 -4.31 -1.19
C GLU A 371 24.15 -3.93 0.21
N ARG A 372 23.99 -2.65 0.59
CA ARG A 372 24.37 -2.18 1.93
C ARG A 372 23.56 -2.87 3.01
N GLU A 373 22.23 -2.94 2.89
CA GLU A 373 21.39 -3.56 3.92
C GLU A 373 21.64 -5.07 4.04
N ILE A 374 21.93 -5.75 2.93
CA ILE A 374 22.33 -7.16 2.91
C ILE A 374 23.67 -7.34 3.63
N ALA A 375 24.67 -6.52 3.35
CA ALA A 375 25.98 -6.59 4.00
C ALA A 375 25.88 -6.40 5.52
N LEU A 376 25.10 -5.38 5.95
CA LEU A 376 24.85 -5.12 7.36
C LEU A 376 24.19 -6.32 8.05
N ARG A 377 23.13 -6.87 7.45
CA ARG A 377 22.41 -8.04 8.00
C ARG A 377 23.26 -9.30 8.04
N THR A 378 24.06 -9.53 7.01
CA THR A 378 24.98 -10.66 6.97
C THR A 378 26.01 -10.56 8.10
N SER A 379 26.54 -9.36 8.38
CA SER A 379 27.42 -9.12 9.53
C SER A 379 26.74 -9.31 10.89
N GLU A 380 25.41 -9.17 10.95
CA GLU A 380 24.57 -9.48 12.11
C GLU A 380 24.17 -10.97 12.20
N GLY A 381 24.74 -11.84 11.35
CA GLY A 381 24.46 -13.28 11.32
C GLY A 381 23.11 -13.66 10.70
N LYS A 382 22.49 -12.78 9.91
CA LYS A 382 21.25 -13.09 9.18
C LYS A 382 21.53 -13.83 7.87
N ARG A 383 20.46 -14.36 7.26
CA ARG A 383 20.52 -15.07 5.96
C ARG A 383 21.27 -14.22 4.94
N ALA A 384 22.23 -14.83 4.25
CA ALA A 384 22.84 -14.22 3.08
C ALA A 384 21.76 -13.96 2.01
N ALA A 385 21.98 -12.94 1.18
CA ALA A 385 21.08 -12.61 0.09
C ALA A 385 21.86 -12.06 -1.10
N THR A 386 21.28 -12.17 -2.28
CA THR A 386 21.79 -11.58 -3.51
C THR A 386 20.82 -10.53 -4.01
N VAL A 387 21.34 -9.53 -4.72
CA VAL A 387 20.54 -8.52 -5.41
C VAL A 387 20.88 -8.51 -6.88
N SER A 388 19.88 -8.30 -7.72
CA SER A 388 20.05 -8.15 -9.17
C SER A 388 19.05 -7.14 -9.73
N ILE A 389 19.35 -6.63 -10.92
CA ILE A 389 18.42 -5.83 -11.72
C ILE A 389 18.01 -6.67 -12.93
N VAL A 390 16.70 -6.79 -13.15
CA VAL A 390 16.12 -7.47 -14.30
C VAL A 390 15.41 -6.44 -15.16
N VAL A 391 15.93 -6.16 -16.35
CA VAL A 391 15.30 -5.27 -17.33
C VAL A 391 14.47 -6.12 -18.30
N ASP A 392 13.19 -5.80 -18.47
CA ASP A 392 12.32 -6.45 -19.46
C ASP A 392 11.80 -5.45 -20.50
N PRO A 393 12.38 -5.41 -21.71
CA PRO A 393 11.96 -4.47 -22.75
C PRO A 393 10.55 -4.72 -23.30
N SER A 394 9.91 -5.84 -22.95
CA SER A 394 8.53 -6.15 -23.35
C SER A 394 7.48 -5.49 -22.47
N ILE A 395 7.88 -4.86 -21.35
CA ILE A 395 6.98 -4.03 -20.55
C ILE A 395 6.75 -2.71 -21.29
N LEU A 396 5.49 -2.35 -21.51
CA LEU A 396 5.12 -1.16 -22.31
C LEU A 396 5.28 0.18 -21.56
N SER A 397 5.74 0.11 -20.32
CA SER A 397 6.04 1.25 -19.48
C SER A 397 7.51 1.64 -19.63
N PRO A 398 7.86 2.93 -19.56
CA PRO A 398 9.26 3.35 -19.43
C PRO A 398 9.95 2.83 -18.16
N LYS A 399 9.16 2.31 -17.19
CA LYS A 399 9.63 1.72 -15.94
C LYS A 399 9.60 0.21 -16.06
N ASN A 400 10.54 -0.32 -16.83
CA ASN A 400 10.53 -1.69 -17.34
C ASN A 400 11.59 -2.58 -16.66
N ALA A 401 11.91 -2.32 -15.40
CA ALA A 401 12.95 -3.05 -14.70
C ALA A 401 12.58 -3.31 -13.25
N PHE A 402 13.03 -4.45 -12.74
CA PHE A 402 12.86 -4.88 -11.36
C PHE A 402 14.20 -4.89 -10.63
N VAL A 403 14.21 -4.41 -9.40
CA VAL A 403 15.25 -4.72 -8.42
C VAL A 403 14.78 -5.95 -7.64
N THR A 404 15.58 -7.01 -7.67
CA THR A 404 15.23 -8.30 -7.08
C THR A 404 16.19 -8.66 -5.97
N ILE A 405 15.67 -9.26 -4.90
CA ILE A 405 16.47 -9.85 -3.83
C ILE A 405 16.08 -11.31 -3.67
N THR A 406 17.06 -12.20 -3.50
CA THR A 406 16.83 -13.60 -3.15
C THR A 406 17.67 -13.96 -1.94
N LYS A 407 17.05 -14.47 -0.88
CA LYS A 407 17.75 -14.93 0.33
C LYS A 407 18.12 -16.40 0.19
N SER A 408 19.30 -16.76 0.69
CA SER A 408 19.71 -18.16 0.82
C SER A 408 18.72 -18.92 1.70
N PRO A 409 18.46 -20.22 1.47
CA PRO A 409 17.58 -21.02 2.33
C PRO A 409 17.99 -20.94 3.81
N MET A 410 17.03 -21.02 4.73
CA MET A 410 17.35 -21.21 6.15
C MET A 410 18.04 -22.58 6.30
N GLN A 411 19.21 -22.58 6.94
CA GLN A 411 19.93 -23.82 7.29
C GLN A 411 19.27 -24.51 8.48
#